data_AF-A0A0T6B352-F1
#
_entry.id   AF-A0A0T6B352-F1
#
_cell.length_a   1.000
_cell.length_b   1.000
_cell.length_c   1.000
_cell.angle_alpha   90.00
_cell.angle_beta   90.00
_cell.angle_gamma   90.00
#
_symmetry.space_group_name_H-M   'P 1'
#
loop_
_entity.id
_entity.type
_entity.pdbx_description
1 polymer ?
#
loop_
_entity_poly.entity_id
_entity_poly.type
_entity_poly.pdbx_seq_one_letter_code
_entity_poly.pdbx_strand_id
1 'polypeptide(L)'
;GSMEEDNWLWHMYDTVKGSDWLGDQDAIHYMTREAPKAVIELENFGVPFSRTKEGKIYQRAFGGQSLKFGKGGQAHRCAAVADRTGHSMLHTLYGQSLRYDCNYFIEYFALDLIMEGSKCKGCVAINMEEGTLHRFLAKHTIVATGGYGRAYFSCTSAHSCTGDGNAMISRAGLQLQDMEFVQFHPTGIYGAGCLMTEGCRGEGGFLINSKGERFMERYAPVAKDLASRDVVSRSMTIEIREGRGVGPEKDHIHLQLHHLPAEQIAARLPGISETAMIFTGRDVTKEPVPIIPTVHYSMGGIPTNYKTEVLLHKGGKDTTVEGLYAIGEASCSSVHGANRLGANSLLDIVVFGRAAANTIAEKAKPGDSAGELSSTDGEAAVCNLDKVRYCNGKTPTAA
;
A
#
# COMPACT_ATOMS: atom_id res chain seq x y z
N GLY A 1 19.40 4.36 11.80
CA GLY A 1 19.18 4.07 13.23
C GLY A 1 19.09 2.59 13.47
N SER A 2 19.88 1.78 12.75
CA SER A 2 19.72 0.34 12.75
C SER A 2 19.91 -0.23 14.16
N MET A 3 18.95 -1.05 14.58
CA MET A 3 18.95 -1.73 15.89
C MET A 3 20.10 -2.75 15.98
N GLU A 4 20.50 -3.27 14.83
CA GLU A 4 21.66 -4.11 14.62
C GLU A 4 22.35 -3.74 13.29
N GLU A 5 23.49 -4.36 12.97
CA GLU A 5 24.08 -4.23 11.63
C GLU A 5 23.09 -4.75 10.58
N ASP A 6 22.82 -3.93 9.55
CA ASP A 6 21.90 -4.27 8.47
C ASP A 6 22.48 -3.82 7.12
N ASN A 7 22.00 -4.41 6.04
CA ASN A 7 22.44 -4.11 4.68
C ASN A 7 21.23 -4.06 3.76
N TRP A 8 21.14 -3.01 2.92
CA TRP A 8 20.05 -2.87 1.96
C TRP A 8 19.97 -4.05 0.97
N LEU A 9 21.07 -4.75 0.71
CA LEU A 9 21.07 -5.99 -0.08
C LEU A 9 20.32 -7.14 0.60
N TRP A 10 20.29 -7.18 1.94
CA TRP A 10 19.49 -8.17 2.67
C TRP A 10 18.00 -7.83 2.56
N HIS A 11 17.66 -6.54 2.61
CA HIS A 11 16.29 -6.08 2.33
C HIS A 11 15.88 -6.34 0.87
N MET A 12 16.78 -6.17 -0.10
CA MET A 12 16.56 -6.55 -1.50
C MET A 12 16.24 -8.05 -1.60
N TYR A 13 17.07 -8.91 -1.00
CA TYR A 13 16.85 -10.35 -1.00
C TYR A 13 15.50 -10.74 -0.39
N ASP A 14 15.17 -10.18 0.77
CA ASP A 14 13.88 -10.43 1.42
C ASP A 14 12.71 -10.00 0.51
N THR A 15 12.84 -8.86 -0.18
CA THR A 15 11.80 -8.34 -1.07
C THR A 15 11.64 -9.21 -2.33
N VAL A 16 12.75 -9.63 -2.96
CA VAL A 16 12.71 -10.55 -4.13
C VAL A 16 12.14 -11.91 -3.75
N LYS A 17 12.54 -12.47 -2.61
CA LYS A 17 11.96 -13.72 -2.11
C LYS A 17 10.48 -13.54 -1.75
N GLY A 18 10.16 -12.42 -1.09
CA GLY A 18 8.81 -12.09 -0.63
C GLY A 18 7.83 -11.91 -1.77
N SER A 19 8.29 -11.36 -2.90
CA SER A 19 7.51 -11.19 -4.13
C SER A 19 7.30 -12.49 -4.92
N ASP A 20 7.79 -13.62 -4.40
CA ASP A 20 7.79 -14.94 -5.03
C ASP A 20 8.43 -14.91 -6.43
N TRP A 21 9.54 -14.16 -6.56
CA TRP A 21 10.31 -13.97 -7.79
C TRP A 21 9.53 -13.35 -8.96
N LEU A 22 8.28 -12.94 -8.77
CA LEU A 22 7.51 -12.18 -9.76
C LEU A 22 7.90 -10.68 -9.76
N GLY A 23 8.55 -10.20 -8.70
CA GLY A 23 8.91 -8.79 -8.61
C GLY A 23 10.16 -8.42 -9.42
N ASP A 24 10.10 -7.29 -10.11
CA ASP A 24 11.16 -6.79 -11.00
C ASP A 24 12.38 -6.31 -10.19
N GLN A 25 13.50 -6.99 -10.36
CA GLN A 25 14.66 -6.83 -9.47
C GLN A 25 15.38 -5.49 -9.64
N ASP A 26 15.25 -4.81 -10.78
CA ASP A 26 15.79 -3.47 -10.99
C ASP A 26 15.02 -2.42 -10.16
N ALA A 27 13.70 -2.51 -10.15
CA ALA A 27 12.83 -1.68 -9.29
C ALA A 27 13.04 -2.01 -7.80
N ILE A 28 13.15 -3.30 -7.44
CA ILE A 28 13.43 -3.70 -6.03
C ILE A 28 14.81 -3.20 -5.59
N HIS A 29 15.83 -3.30 -6.44
CA HIS A 29 17.15 -2.75 -6.18
C HIS A 29 17.07 -1.24 -5.96
N TYR A 30 16.42 -0.50 -6.85
CA TYR A 30 16.25 0.95 -6.70
C TYR A 30 15.57 1.28 -5.36
N MET A 31 14.43 0.64 -5.07
CA MET A 31 13.65 0.87 -3.86
C MET A 31 14.47 0.65 -2.59
N THR A 32 15.12 -0.51 -2.48
CA THR A 32 15.83 -0.91 -1.25
C THR A 32 17.13 -0.14 -1.05
N ARG A 33 17.86 0.21 -2.13
CA ARG A 33 19.06 1.04 -2.06
C ARG A 33 18.75 2.48 -1.64
N GLU A 34 17.64 3.06 -2.12
CA GLU A 34 17.25 4.43 -1.77
C GLU A 34 16.53 4.54 -0.42
N ALA A 35 16.06 3.43 0.14
CA ALA A 35 15.29 3.40 1.38
C ALA A 35 15.92 4.13 2.56
N PRO A 36 17.22 3.97 2.87
CA PRO A 36 17.83 4.69 3.99
C PRO A 36 17.77 6.21 3.80
N LYS A 37 17.99 6.70 2.58
CA LYS A 37 17.95 8.14 2.27
C LYS A 37 16.52 8.68 2.37
N ALA A 38 15.54 7.95 1.85
CA ALA A 38 14.13 8.35 1.90
C ALA A 38 13.62 8.45 3.35
N VAL A 39 13.97 7.48 4.22
CA VAL A 39 13.58 7.52 5.63
C VAL A 39 14.26 8.66 6.40
N ILE A 40 15.54 8.94 6.11
CA ILE A 40 16.26 10.08 6.69
C ILE A 40 15.65 11.41 6.23
N GLU A 41 15.24 11.52 4.97
CA GLU A 41 14.56 12.72 4.46
C GLU A 41 13.24 12.96 5.18
N LEU A 42 12.43 11.92 5.40
CA LEU A 42 11.20 12.03 6.20
C LEU A 42 11.47 12.50 7.64
N GLU A 43 12.53 12.00 8.26
CA GLU A 43 12.91 12.43 9.62
C GLU A 43 13.35 13.90 9.63
N ASN A 44 14.15 14.33 8.65
CA ASN A 44 14.56 15.72 8.48
C ASN A 44 13.36 16.65 8.16
N PHE A 45 12.32 16.14 7.50
CA PHE A 45 11.06 16.86 7.31
C PHE A 45 10.22 16.96 8.58
N GLY A 46 10.59 16.25 9.64
CA GLY A 46 9.94 16.31 10.95
C GLY A 46 8.97 15.16 11.22
N VAL A 47 9.06 14.02 10.51
CA VAL A 47 8.30 12.83 10.91
C VAL A 47 8.75 12.42 12.32
N PRO A 48 7.84 12.36 13.32
CA PRO A 48 8.18 12.14 14.72
C PRO A 48 8.41 10.66 15.01
N PHE A 49 9.37 10.04 14.33
CA PHE A 49 9.76 8.64 14.56
C PHE A 49 10.01 8.39 16.05
N SER A 50 9.51 7.25 16.53
CA SER A 50 9.87 6.75 17.85
C SER A 50 11.39 6.60 17.95
N ARG A 51 11.95 6.74 19.15
CA ARG A 51 13.41 6.81 19.32
C ARG A 51 13.98 5.60 20.07
N THR A 52 15.24 5.27 19.75
CA THR A 52 16.09 4.40 20.56
C THR A 52 16.66 5.19 21.75
N LYS A 53 17.36 4.52 22.66
CA LYS A 53 18.02 5.17 23.81
C LYS A 53 19.10 6.18 23.37
N GLU A 54 19.68 5.97 22.19
CA GLU A 54 20.70 6.81 21.57
C GLU A 54 20.10 7.95 20.73
N GLY A 55 18.78 8.17 20.77
CA GLY A 55 18.10 9.23 20.03
C GLY A 55 17.93 8.97 18.53
N LYS A 56 18.27 7.77 18.05
CA LYS A 56 18.08 7.37 16.64
C LYS A 56 16.65 6.88 16.39
N ILE A 57 16.26 6.78 15.12
CA ILE A 57 14.98 6.20 14.70
C ILE A 57 14.88 4.76 15.21
N TYR A 58 13.83 4.45 15.97
CA TYR A 58 13.46 3.12 16.41
C TYR A 58 12.93 2.29 15.23
N GLN A 59 13.36 1.04 15.15
CA GLN A 59 12.91 0.07 14.16
C GLN A 59 12.44 -1.21 14.88
N ARG A 60 11.40 -1.85 14.33
CA ARG A 60 10.82 -3.09 14.88
C ARG A 60 10.92 -4.25 13.89
N ALA A 61 10.72 -5.47 14.38
CA ALA A 61 10.58 -6.65 13.54
C ALA A 61 9.27 -6.59 12.74
N PHE A 62 9.29 -7.20 11.54
CA PHE A 62 8.13 -7.30 10.67
C PHE A 62 8.21 -8.60 9.85
N GLY A 63 7.08 -9.03 9.26
CA GLY A 63 6.99 -10.31 8.57
C GLY A 63 7.93 -10.42 7.38
N GLY A 64 8.58 -11.57 7.23
CA GLY A 64 9.43 -11.89 6.07
C GLY A 64 10.76 -11.14 5.98
N GLN A 65 11.23 -10.52 7.07
CA GLN A 65 12.47 -9.74 7.11
C GLN A 65 13.60 -10.48 7.84
N SER A 66 14.76 -10.60 7.21
CA SER A 66 15.89 -11.39 7.71
C SER A 66 17.24 -10.69 7.55
N LEU A 67 18.22 -11.10 8.35
CA LEU A 67 19.61 -10.70 8.21
C LEU A 67 20.38 -11.70 7.33
N LYS A 68 21.50 -11.26 6.74
CA LYS A 68 22.46 -12.12 6.01
C LYS A 68 21.80 -13.04 4.97
N PHE A 69 20.98 -12.48 4.09
CA PHE A 69 20.30 -13.21 3.00
C PHE A 69 19.49 -14.43 3.50
N GLY A 70 18.68 -14.27 4.54
CA GLY A 70 17.86 -15.35 5.10
C GLY A 70 18.54 -16.23 6.15
N LYS A 71 19.82 -16.01 6.45
CA LYS A 71 20.64 -16.91 7.30
C LYS A 71 20.97 -16.34 8.67
N GLY A 72 20.71 -15.04 8.89
CA GLY A 72 21.14 -14.31 10.07
C GLY A 72 20.07 -14.09 11.14
N GLY A 73 18.90 -14.73 11.02
CA GLY A 73 17.77 -14.52 11.92
C GLY A 73 16.89 -13.31 11.52
N GLN A 74 15.98 -12.95 12.42
CA GLN A 74 15.00 -11.87 12.22
C GLN A 74 15.68 -10.49 12.19
N ALA A 75 15.28 -9.64 11.24
CA ALA A 75 15.73 -8.25 11.18
C ALA A 75 14.73 -7.28 11.85
N HIS A 76 15.24 -6.14 12.33
CA HIS A 76 14.48 -5.02 12.87
C HIS A 76 14.73 -3.76 12.04
N ARG A 77 14.12 -3.70 10.84
CA ARG A 77 14.30 -2.56 9.92
C ARG A 77 13.06 -1.73 9.66
N CYS A 78 11.89 -2.12 10.18
CA CYS A 78 10.67 -1.34 10.03
C CYS A 78 10.69 -0.10 10.95
N ALA A 79 11.09 1.06 10.41
CA ALA A 79 11.00 2.35 11.11
C ALA A 79 9.54 2.69 11.44
N ALA A 80 9.28 3.21 12.64
CA ALA A 80 7.91 3.36 13.13
C ALA A 80 7.68 4.63 13.98
N VAL A 81 6.47 5.17 13.90
CA VAL A 81 5.91 6.14 14.84
C VAL A 81 4.83 5.42 15.64
N ALA A 82 5.23 4.73 16.72
CA ALA A 82 4.38 3.74 17.37
C ALA A 82 3.69 2.86 16.29
N ASP A 83 2.38 2.74 16.30
CA ASP A 83 1.58 2.06 15.27
C ASP A 83 0.79 3.03 14.37
N ARG A 84 1.20 4.31 14.30
CA ARG A 84 0.55 5.38 13.53
C ARG A 84 1.46 6.00 12.46
N THR A 85 2.45 5.24 11.97
CA THR A 85 3.45 5.72 11.00
C THR A 85 2.84 6.37 9.76
N GLY A 86 1.81 5.77 9.16
CA GLY A 86 1.14 6.31 7.97
C GLY A 86 0.49 7.68 8.22
N HIS A 87 -0.18 7.84 9.38
CA HIS A 87 -0.77 9.12 9.79
C HIS A 87 0.31 10.20 9.91
N SER A 88 1.40 9.93 10.64
CA SER A 88 2.48 10.90 10.81
C SER A 88 3.17 11.25 9.49
N MET A 89 3.44 10.26 8.63
CA MET A 89 4.03 10.50 7.32
C MET A 89 3.13 11.40 6.45
N LEU A 90 1.83 11.13 6.38
CA LEU A 90 0.90 11.91 5.57
C LEU A 90 0.78 13.36 6.07
N HIS A 91 0.64 13.57 7.38
CA HIS A 91 0.60 14.91 7.95
C HIS A 91 1.89 15.70 7.73
N THR A 92 3.06 15.05 7.91
CA THR A 92 4.35 15.71 7.65
C THR A 92 4.51 16.07 6.18
N LEU A 93 4.20 15.16 5.25
CA LEU A 93 4.30 15.42 3.81
C LEU A 93 3.33 16.52 3.36
N TYR A 94 2.09 16.52 3.87
CA TYR A 94 1.15 17.61 3.62
C TYR A 94 1.71 18.94 4.13
N GLY A 95 2.23 18.98 5.37
CA GLY A 95 2.88 20.18 5.92
C GLY A 95 4.08 20.67 5.09
N GLN A 96 4.93 19.76 4.61
CA GLN A 96 6.05 20.13 3.73
C GLN A 96 5.58 20.66 2.38
N SER A 97 4.50 20.11 1.84
CA SER A 97 3.98 20.52 0.54
C SER A 97 3.52 21.98 0.52
N LEU A 98 3.04 22.50 1.65
CA LEU A 98 2.62 23.90 1.83
C LEU A 98 3.78 24.90 1.77
N ARG A 99 5.03 24.42 1.75
CA ARG A 99 6.23 25.26 1.58
C ARG A 99 6.57 25.54 0.11
N TYR A 100 5.83 24.92 -0.81
CA TYR A 100 6.00 25.05 -2.25
C TYR A 100 4.73 25.61 -2.88
N ASP A 101 4.85 26.21 -4.07
CA ASP A 101 3.73 26.76 -4.84
C ASP A 101 2.95 25.65 -5.57
N CYS A 102 2.52 24.63 -4.82
CA CYS A 102 1.69 23.55 -5.34
C CYS A 102 0.23 24.00 -5.42
N ASN A 103 -0.35 23.94 -6.62
CA ASN A 103 -1.78 24.22 -6.81
C ASN A 103 -2.61 22.99 -6.45
N TYR A 104 -3.37 23.09 -5.36
CA TYR A 104 -4.27 22.03 -4.91
C TYR A 104 -5.68 22.23 -5.44
N PHE A 105 -6.19 21.21 -6.14
CA PHE A 105 -7.59 21.10 -6.54
C PHE A 105 -8.24 20.03 -5.65
N ILE A 106 -8.61 20.44 -4.44
CA ILE A 106 -9.18 19.56 -3.40
C ILE A 106 -10.63 19.24 -3.79
N GLU A 107 -11.05 17.98 -3.58
CA GLU A 107 -12.39 17.49 -3.96
C GLU A 107 -12.69 17.60 -5.47
N TYR A 108 -11.66 17.36 -6.30
CA TYR A 108 -11.82 17.11 -7.73
C TYR A 108 -11.73 15.62 -8.00
N PHE A 109 -12.77 15.05 -8.64
CA PHE A 109 -12.82 13.64 -9.00
C PHE A 109 -12.37 13.47 -10.45
N ALA A 110 -11.20 12.87 -10.66
CA ALA A 110 -10.67 12.59 -11.99
C ALA A 110 -11.50 11.50 -12.69
N LEU A 111 -11.95 11.77 -13.91
CA LEU A 111 -12.85 10.91 -14.68
C LEU A 111 -12.08 10.03 -15.66
N ASP A 112 -11.29 10.65 -16.52
CA ASP A 112 -10.56 9.99 -17.61
C ASP A 112 -9.29 10.76 -17.98
N LEU A 113 -8.32 10.06 -18.55
CA LEU A 113 -7.14 10.67 -19.17
C LEU A 113 -7.49 11.29 -20.52
N ILE A 114 -6.79 12.37 -20.86
CA ILE A 114 -6.82 12.95 -22.20
C ILE A 114 -5.65 12.35 -22.99
N MET A 115 -5.96 11.48 -23.96
CA MET A 115 -4.97 10.76 -24.76
C MET A 115 -4.94 11.26 -26.21
N GLU A 116 -3.75 11.42 -26.77
CA GLU A 116 -3.48 11.68 -28.18
C GLU A 116 -2.55 10.59 -28.71
N GLY A 117 -3.12 9.52 -29.28
CA GLY A 117 -2.36 8.30 -29.57
C GLY A 117 -1.80 7.68 -28.30
N SER A 118 -0.47 7.49 -28.22
CA SER A 118 0.25 6.96 -27.05
C SER A 118 0.81 8.04 -26.13
N LYS A 119 0.26 9.27 -26.20
CA LYS A 119 0.67 10.41 -25.38
C LYS A 119 -0.46 10.86 -24.47
N CYS A 120 -0.19 11.00 -23.18
CA CYS A 120 -1.10 11.61 -22.23
C CYS A 120 -0.88 13.13 -22.19
N LYS A 121 -1.98 13.90 -22.30
CA LYS A 121 -1.99 15.37 -22.26
C LYS A 121 -2.65 15.91 -20.99
N GLY A 122 -2.95 15.04 -20.01
CA GLY A 122 -3.64 15.41 -18.77
C GLY A 122 -4.89 14.60 -18.49
N CYS A 123 -5.87 15.21 -17.83
CA CYS A 123 -7.11 14.54 -17.44
C CYS A 123 -8.34 15.46 -17.49
N VAL A 124 -9.51 14.83 -17.52
CA VAL A 124 -10.79 15.47 -17.24
C VAL A 124 -11.18 15.15 -15.80
N ALA A 125 -11.66 16.15 -15.06
CA ALA A 125 -12.18 15.96 -13.70
C ALA A 125 -13.46 16.75 -13.49
N ILE A 126 -14.25 16.33 -12.50
CA ILE A 126 -15.40 17.08 -11.99
C ILE A 126 -15.04 17.72 -10.64
N ASN A 127 -15.30 19.02 -10.51
CA ASN A 127 -15.30 19.71 -9.22
C ASN A 127 -16.53 19.22 -8.44
N MET A 128 -16.33 18.55 -7.31
CA MET A 128 -17.44 17.99 -6.52
C MET A 128 -18.24 19.06 -5.77
N GLU A 129 -17.67 20.25 -5.54
CA GLU A 129 -18.34 21.37 -4.88
C GLU A 129 -19.34 22.06 -5.83
N GLU A 130 -18.91 22.36 -7.06
CA GLU A 130 -19.70 23.14 -8.02
C GLU A 130 -20.39 22.30 -9.10
N GLY A 131 -19.97 21.04 -9.28
CA GLY A 131 -20.40 20.19 -10.40
C GLY A 131 -19.83 20.61 -11.75
N THR A 132 -18.83 21.49 -11.78
CA THR A 132 -18.17 21.96 -13.02
C THR A 132 -17.17 20.94 -13.55
N LEU A 133 -17.08 20.82 -14.88
CA LEU A 133 -16.09 19.96 -15.53
C LEU A 133 -14.84 20.75 -15.91
N HIS A 134 -13.68 20.17 -15.64
CA HIS A 134 -12.38 20.78 -15.86
C HIS A 134 -11.51 19.88 -16.72
N ARG A 135 -10.73 20.49 -17.61
CA ARG A 135 -9.68 19.84 -18.38
C ARG A 135 -8.34 20.35 -17.88
N PHE A 136 -7.56 19.48 -17.26
CA PHE A 136 -6.21 19.80 -16.83
C PHE A 136 -5.26 19.42 -17.96
N LEU A 137 -4.71 20.41 -18.65
CA LEU A 137 -3.66 20.20 -19.65
C LEU A 137 -2.29 20.16 -18.98
N ALA A 138 -1.56 19.07 -19.15
CA ALA A 138 -0.21 18.92 -18.61
C ALA A 138 0.70 18.11 -19.55
N LYS A 139 1.98 18.50 -19.65
CA LYS A 139 3.00 17.77 -20.39
C LYS A 139 3.31 16.40 -19.76
N HIS A 140 3.18 16.31 -18.44
CA HIS A 140 3.38 15.09 -17.66
C HIS A 140 2.25 14.93 -16.64
N THR A 141 1.68 13.74 -16.57
CA THR A 141 0.60 13.34 -15.66
C THR A 141 1.06 12.15 -14.83
N ILE A 142 0.90 12.24 -13.50
CA ILE A 142 1.24 11.16 -12.56
C ILE A 142 -0.05 10.63 -11.94
N VAL A 143 -0.29 9.32 -12.08
CA VAL A 143 -1.41 8.64 -11.42
C VAL A 143 -0.96 8.08 -10.07
N ALA A 144 -1.55 8.58 -8.99
CA ALA A 144 -1.22 8.22 -7.60
C ALA A 144 -2.48 7.95 -6.75
N THR A 145 -3.47 7.28 -7.34
CA THR A 145 -4.87 7.20 -6.84
C THR A 145 -5.13 6.07 -5.83
N GLY A 146 -4.10 5.32 -5.42
CA GLY A 146 -4.25 4.19 -4.49
C GLY A 146 -4.81 2.91 -5.14
N GLY A 147 -5.12 1.91 -4.31
CA GLY A 147 -5.60 0.60 -4.75
C GLY A 147 -7.13 0.47 -4.84
N TYR A 148 -7.59 -0.77 -5.01
CA TYR A 148 -8.99 -1.12 -5.31
C TYR A 148 -9.60 -2.16 -4.34
N GLY A 149 -9.21 -2.11 -3.06
CA GLY A 149 -9.70 -3.07 -2.06
C GLY A 149 -11.23 -3.11 -1.91
N ARG A 150 -11.95 -2.04 -2.28
CA ARG A 150 -13.42 -1.98 -2.25
C ARG A 150 -14.12 -2.80 -3.34
N ALA A 151 -13.38 -3.48 -4.20
CA ALA A 151 -13.92 -4.56 -5.02
C ALA A 151 -14.39 -5.77 -4.18
N TYR A 152 -14.02 -5.83 -2.90
CA TYR A 152 -14.39 -6.92 -1.98
C TYR A 152 -15.36 -6.45 -0.90
N PHE A 153 -16.19 -7.40 -0.44
CA PHE A 153 -17.16 -7.17 0.63
C PHE A 153 -16.49 -6.79 1.97
N SER A 154 -15.41 -7.51 2.33
CA SER A 154 -14.62 -7.24 3.54
C SER A 154 -13.20 -6.86 3.16
N CYS A 155 -12.83 -5.62 3.46
CA CYS A 155 -11.49 -5.08 3.22
C CYS A 155 -11.10 -4.13 4.37
N THR A 156 -9.80 -3.98 4.61
CA THR A 156 -9.27 -2.95 5.51
C THR A 156 -9.27 -1.56 4.87
N SER A 157 -9.52 -1.49 3.56
CA SER A 157 -9.41 -0.28 2.75
C SER A 157 -10.50 0.72 3.08
N ALA A 158 -10.17 2.01 2.96
CA ALA A 158 -11.16 3.08 3.06
C ALA A 158 -12.26 2.90 2.00
N HIS A 159 -13.42 3.54 2.21
CA HIS A 159 -14.49 3.54 1.22
C HIS A 159 -14.09 4.19 -0.11
N SER A 160 -13.08 5.07 -0.09
CA SER A 160 -12.52 5.75 -1.25
C SER A 160 -11.48 4.95 -2.05
N CYS A 161 -11.15 3.71 -1.65
CA CYS A 161 -10.18 2.87 -2.38
C CYS A 161 -10.88 2.07 -3.49
N THR A 162 -11.30 2.76 -4.55
CA THR A 162 -12.16 2.25 -5.62
C THR A 162 -11.44 1.95 -6.94
N GLY A 163 -10.12 2.13 -7.01
CA GLY A 163 -9.34 1.80 -8.21
C GLY A 163 -9.50 2.77 -9.38
N ASP A 164 -9.85 4.03 -9.12
CA ASP A 164 -10.25 5.00 -10.15
C ASP A 164 -9.14 5.21 -11.20
N GLY A 165 -7.87 5.26 -10.77
CA GLY A 165 -6.73 5.40 -11.68
C GLY A 165 -6.52 4.18 -12.56
N ASN A 166 -6.65 2.97 -12.00
CA ASN A 166 -6.58 1.74 -12.79
C ASN A 166 -7.70 1.70 -13.84
N ALA A 167 -8.90 2.16 -13.47
CA ALA A 167 -10.03 2.24 -14.38
C ALA A 167 -9.82 3.30 -15.49
N MET A 168 -9.20 4.45 -15.18
CA MET A 168 -8.81 5.46 -16.19
C MET A 168 -7.80 4.88 -17.21
N ILE A 169 -6.80 4.13 -16.74
CA ILE A 169 -5.83 3.45 -17.63
C ILE A 169 -6.53 2.44 -18.53
N SER A 170 -7.42 1.60 -17.96
CA SER A 170 -8.16 0.62 -18.74
C SER A 170 -9.07 1.27 -19.79
N ARG A 171 -9.79 2.34 -19.45
CA ARG A 171 -10.64 3.10 -20.39
C ARG A 171 -9.84 3.80 -21.48
N ALA A 172 -8.60 4.20 -21.20
CA ALA A 172 -7.65 4.71 -22.19
C ALA A 172 -7.10 3.61 -23.14
N GLY A 173 -7.51 2.35 -22.97
CA GLY A 173 -7.03 1.23 -23.79
C GLY A 173 -5.62 0.77 -23.44
N LEU A 174 -5.11 1.17 -22.27
CA LEU A 174 -3.80 0.77 -21.76
C LEU A 174 -3.92 -0.46 -20.85
N GLN A 175 -2.82 -1.19 -20.70
CA GLN A 175 -2.78 -2.46 -19.95
C GLN A 175 -2.71 -2.21 -18.44
N LEU A 176 -3.29 -3.14 -17.68
CA LEU A 176 -3.02 -3.33 -16.26
C LEU A 176 -2.23 -4.63 -16.10
N GLN A 177 -1.48 -4.73 -15.02
CA GLN A 177 -0.58 -5.85 -14.73
C GLN A 177 -0.89 -6.45 -13.35
N ASP A 178 -0.78 -7.78 -13.24
CA ASP A 178 -0.80 -8.54 -11.99
C ASP A 178 -2.05 -8.33 -11.11
N MET A 179 -3.20 -7.99 -11.72
CA MET A 179 -4.42 -7.59 -11.01
C MET A 179 -5.06 -8.73 -10.17
N GLU A 180 -4.72 -9.98 -10.46
CA GLU A 180 -5.14 -11.15 -9.69
C GLU A 180 -4.44 -11.27 -8.33
N PHE A 181 -3.30 -10.59 -8.15
CA PHE A 181 -2.53 -10.64 -6.92
C PHE A 181 -3.09 -9.63 -5.91
N VAL A 182 -4.03 -10.11 -5.09
CA VAL A 182 -4.66 -9.37 -3.99
C VAL A 182 -4.14 -9.87 -2.65
N GLN A 183 -3.60 -8.98 -1.83
CA GLN A 183 -3.10 -9.33 -0.51
C GLN A 183 -4.21 -9.36 0.53
N PHE A 184 -4.34 -10.51 1.19
CA PHE A 184 -5.09 -10.66 2.42
C PHE A 184 -4.14 -10.43 3.59
N HIS A 185 -4.35 -9.34 4.34
CA HIS A 185 -3.63 -9.14 5.59
C HIS A 185 -4.12 -10.15 6.63
N PRO A 186 -3.24 -10.82 7.38
CA PRO A 186 -3.65 -11.87 8.30
C PRO A 186 -4.62 -11.42 9.39
N THR A 187 -4.47 -10.19 9.87
CA THR A 187 -5.10 -9.73 11.11
C THR A 187 -6.05 -8.54 10.90
N GLY A 188 -7.09 -8.70 10.09
CA GLY A 188 -8.25 -7.79 10.12
C GLY A 188 -9.15 -8.12 11.30
N ILE A 189 -9.66 -7.11 12.02
CA ILE A 189 -10.58 -7.32 13.14
C ILE A 189 -11.85 -8.00 12.62
N TYR A 190 -12.23 -9.10 13.27
CA TYR A 190 -13.43 -9.85 12.91
C TYR A 190 -14.69 -8.96 13.03
N GLY A 191 -15.59 -9.08 12.06
CA GLY A 191 -16.75 -8.19 11.92
C GLY A 191 -16.41 -6.88 11.20
N ALA A 192 -15.68 -5.98 11.87
CA ALA A 192 -15.45 -4.61 11.36
C ALA A 192 -14.47 -4.52 10.18
N GLY A 193 -13.53 -5.46 10.04
CA GLY A 193 -12.50 -5.44 9.00
C GLY A 193 -11.36 -4.44 9.23
N CYS A 194 -11.36 -3.70 10.35
CA CYS A 194 -10.29 -2.76 10.69
C CYS A 194 -8.92 -3.46 10.83
N LEU A 195 -7.85 -2.82 10.38
CA LEU A 195 -6.51 -3.42 10.44
C LEU A 195 -5.97 -3.49 11.87
N MET A 196 -5.59 -4.68 12.34
CA MET A 196 -4.60 -4.83 13.42
C MET A 196 -3.21 -4.91 12.80
N THR A 197 -2.30 -4.00 13.17
CA THR A 197 -0.97 -3.94 12.57
C THR A 197 -0.20 -5.26 12.73
N GLU A 198 0.53 -5.68 11.70
CA GLU A 198 1.51 -6.77 11.81
C GLU A 198 2.61 -6.45 12.84
N GLY A 199 2.80 -5.17 13.18
CA GLY A 199 3.62 -4.76 14.32
C GLY A 199 3.21 -5.42 15.63
N CYS A 200 1.96 -5.84 15.81
CA CYS A 200 1.54 -6.61 17.00
C CYS A 200 2.35 -7.91 17.14
N ARG A 201 2.56 -8.62 16.02
CA ARG A 201 3.39 -9.84 15.95
C ARG A 201 4.87 -9.51 16.04
N GLY A 202 5.29 -8.40 15.43
CA GLY A 202 6.66 -7.88 15.51
C GLY A 202 7.11 -7.53 16.93
N GLU A 203 6.18 -7.10 17.79
CA GLU A 203 6.41 -6.80 19.21
C GLU A 203 6.32 -8.04 20.12
N GLY A 204 6.03 -9.22 19.54
CA GLY A 204 5.96 -10.50 20.27
C GLY A 204 4.56 -11.09 20.45
N GLY A 205 3.52 -10.47 19.87
CA GLY A 205 2.19 -11.06 19.76
C GLY A 205 2.17 -12.32 18.89
N PHE A 206 1.18 -13.19 19.09
CA PHE A 206 1.07 -14.43 18.31
C PHE A 206 -0.37 -14.87 18.11
N LEU A 207 -0.57 -15.77 17.13
CA LEU A 207 -1.87 -16.28 16.72
C LEU A 207 -2.19 -17.59 17.43
N ILE A 208 -3.41 -17.72 17.94
CA ILE A 208 -3.90 -18.95 18.58
C ILE A 208 -5.26 -19.40 18.02
N ASN A 209 -5.43 -20.71 17.87
CA ASN A 209 -6.69 -21.32 17.47
C ASN A 209 -7.58 -21.64 18.69
N SER A 210 -8.74 -22.27 18.47
CA SER A 210 -9.68 -22.66 19.55
C SER A 210 -9.15 -23.67 20.56
N LYS A 211 -8.04 -24.36 20.24
CA LYS A 211 -7.37 -25.28 21.16
C LYS A 211 -6.30 -24.59 22.01
N GLY A 212 -6.11 -23.28 21.84
CA GLY A 212 -5.01 -22.53 22.45
C GLY A 212 -3.64 -22.83 21.82
N GLU A 213 -3.60 -23.52 20.68
CA GLU A 213 -2.35 -23.85 19.98
C GLU A 213 -1.84 -22.60 19.23
N ARG A 214 -0.56 -22.28 19.43
CA ARG A 214 0.19 -21.34 18.58
C ARG A 214 0.54 -21.99 17.24
N PHE A 215 -0.47 -22.17 16.40
CA PHE A 215 -0.42 -23.02 15.20
C PHE A 215 0.65 -22.59 14.17
N MET A 216 1.08 -21.33 14.15
CA MET A 216 2.13 -20.89 13.22
C MET A 216 3.49 -21.57 13.45
N GLU A 217 3.74 -22.13 14.63
CA GLU A 217 4.94 -22.96 14.88
C GLU A 217 4.94 -24.24 14.04
N ARG A 218 3.76 -24.74 13.65
CA ARG A 218 3.60 -25.90 12.77
C ARG A 218 3.71 -25.53 11.29
N TYR A 219 3.09 -24.43 10.86
CA TYR A 219 3.09 -24.03 9.45
C TYR A 219 4.39 -23.36 9.00
N ALA A 220 5.05 -22.60 9.88
CA ALA A 220 6.30 -21.91 9.60
C ALA A 220 7.26 -22.04 10.78
N PRO A 221 7.95 -23.18 10.96
CA PRO A 221 8.70 -23.48 12.20
C PRO A 221 9.75 -22.43 12.59
N VAL A 222 10.38 -21.82 11.59
CA VAL A 222 11.40 -20.77 11.77
C VAL A 222 10.75 -19.42 12.03
N ALA A 223 10.02 -18.88 11.05
CA ALA A 223 9.50 -17.51 11.09
C ALA A 223 8.23 -17.35 11.96
N LYS A 224 7.49 -18.45 12.19
CA LYS A 224 6.25 -18.50 12.96
C LYS A 224 5.27 -17.42 12.49
N ASP A 225 4.76 -16.61 13.41
CA ASP A 225 3.82 -15.52 13.16
C ASP A 225 4.42 -14.39 12.29
N LEU A 226 5.74 -14.35 12.10
CA LEU A 226 6.45 -13.42 11.21
C LEU A 226 6.80 -14.03 9.84
N ALA A 227 6.15 -15.14 9.46
CA ALA A 227 6.15 -15.60 8.07
C ALA A 227 5.51 -14.55 7.13
N SER A 228 5.63 -14.78 5.82
CA SER A 228 5.00 -13.92 4.82
C SER A 228 3.48 -13.93 4.96
N ARG A 229 2.85 -12.79 4.62
CA ARG A 229 1.41 -12.56 4.86
C ARG A 229 0.54 -13.61 4.19
N ASP A 230 0.87 -13.97 2.97
CA ASP A 230 0.17 -15.00 2.19
C ASP A 230 0.21 -16.38 2.89
N VAL A 231 1.35 -16.77 3.47
CA VAL A 231 1.50 -18.01 4.26
C VAL A 231 0.68 -17.95 5.55
N VAL A 232 0.78 -16.85 6.31
CA VAL A 232 0.03 -16.70 7.57
C VAL A 232 -1.48 -16.70 7.31
N SER A 233 -1.95 -15.93 6.32
CA SER A 233 -3.36 -15.87 5.94
C SER A 233 -3.89 -17.24 5.50
N ARG A 234 -3.16 -17.98 4.64
CA ARG A 234 -3.55 -19.35 4.26
C ARG A 234 -3.60 -20.29 5.46
N SER A 235 -2.62 -20.22 6.35
CA SER A 235 -2.56 -21.06 7.55
C SER A 235 -3.76 -20.81 8.47
N MET A 236 -4.12 -19.55 8.71
CA MET A 236 -5.32 -19.17 9.45
C MET A 236 -6.61 -19.70 8.80
N THR A 237 -6.74 -19.56 7.48
CA THR A 237 -7.89 -20.08 6.74
C THR A 237 -7.99 -21.60 6.84
N ILE A 238 -6.87 -22.32 6.81
CA ILE A 238 -6.84 -23.78 7.02
C ILE A 238 -7.32 -24.13 8.43
N GLU A 239 -6.82 -23.44 9.47
CA GLU A 239 -7.27 -23.66 10.86
C GLU A 239 -8.78 -23.51 11.01
N ILE A 240 -9.36 -22.45 10.42
CA ILE A 240 -10.81 -22.19 10.44
C ILE A 240 -11.55 -23.32 9.71
N ARG A 241 -11.14 -23.65 8.48
CA ARG A 241 -11.79 -24.68 7.64
C ARG A 241 -11.72 -26.08 8.24
N GLU A 242 -10.68 -26.38 9.00
CA GLU A 242 -10.54 -27.66 9.71
C GLU A 242 -11.20 -27.65 11.10
N GLY A 243 -12.11 -26.69 11.34
CA GLY A 243 -12.96 -26.63 12.52
C GLY A 243 -12.26 -26.16 13.80
N ARG A 244 -11.08 -25.55 13.67
CA ARG A 244 -10.29 -25.01 14.80
C ARG A 244 -10.42 -23.49 14.95
N GLY A 245 -11.30 -22.84 14.22
CA GLY A 245 -11.64 -21.43 14.45
C GLY A 245 -12.28 -21.19 15.83
N VAL A 246 -12.21 -19.95 16.30
CA VAL A 246 -12.70 -19.46 17.60
C VAL A 246 -14.06 -18.77 17.46
N GLY A 247 -14.69 -18.45 18.60
CA GLY A 247 -16.02 -17.83 18.65
C GLY A 247 -17.17 -18.82 18.44
N PRO A 248 -18.43 -18.38 18.58
CA PRO A 248 -19.61 -19.25 18.44
C PRO A 248 -19.69 -19.94 17.09
N GLU A 249 -19.34 -19.22 16.02
CA GLU A 249 -19.41 -19.71 14.63
C GLU A 249 -18.12 -20.42 14.16
N LYS A 250 -17.08 -20.46 15.01
CA LYS A 250 -15.76 -21.05 14.68
C LYS A 250 -15.14 -20.52 13.38
N ASP A 251 -15.33 -19.24 13.07
CA ASP A 251 -15.03 -18.64 11.77
C ASP A 251 -13.88 -17.62 11.78
N HIS A 252 -13.20 -17.46 12.92
CA HIS A 252 -12.06 -16.56 13.06
C HIS A 252 -10.96 -17.13 13.96
N ILE A 253 -9.90 -16.35 14.20
CA ILE A 253 -8.72 -16.71 15.00
C ILE A 253 -8.49 -15.63 16.07
N HIS A 254 -7.69 -15.94 17.10
CA HIS A 254 -7.29 -14.97 18.11
C HIS A 254 -5.86 -14.45 17.87
N LEU A 255 -5.68 -13.14 17.98
CA LEU A 255 -4.39 -12.47 18.14
C LEU A 255 -4.16 -12.17 19.63
N GLN A 256 -3.15 -12.79 20.23
CA GLN A 256 -2.84 -12.62 21.65
C GLN A 256 -1.71 -11.61 21.89
N LEU A 257 -1.95 -10.67 22.81
CA LEU A 257 -0.99 -9.64 23.24
C LEU A 257 -0.80 -9.54 24.75
N HIS A 258 -1.71 -10.08 25.57
CA HIS A 258 -1.76 -9.86 27.02
C HIS A 258 -0.57 -10.42 27.82
N HIS A 259 0.30 -11.22 27.20
CA HIS A 259 1.57 -11.63 27.81
C HIS A 259 2.66 -10.56 27.73
N LEU A 260 2.50 -9.58 26.84
CA LEU A 260 3.42 -8.45 26.72
C LEU A 260 3.19 -7.48 27.89
N PRO A 261 4.26 -6.82 28.40
CA PRO A 261 4.10 -5.78 29.41
C PRO A 261 3.15 -4.68 28.93
N ALA A 262 2.20 -4.27 29.79
CA ALA A 262 1.22 -3.23 29.45
C ALA A 262 1.88 -1.91 29.02
N GLU A 263 3.04 -1.57 29.59
CA GLU A 263 3.83 -0.39 29.19
C GLU A 263 4.36 -0.50 27.76
N GLN A 264 4.78 -1.70 27.31
CA GLN A 264 5.19 -1.93 25.93
C GLN A 264 4.00 -1.75 24.98
N ILE A 265 2.84 -2.30 25.31
CA ILE A 265 1.61 -2.15 24.52
C ILE A 265 1.24 -0.67 24.40
N ALA A 266 1.19 0.07 25.52
CA ALA A 266 0.86 1.48 25.53
C ALA A 266 1.85 2.34 24.72
N ALA A 267 3.14 2.01 24.76
CA ALA A 267 4.17 2.76 24.05
C ALA A 267 4.27 2.42 22.55
N ARG A 268 4.09 1.14 22.18
CA ARG A 268 4.38 0.64 20.82
C ARG A 268 3.16 0.39 19.96
N LEU A 269 2.02 0.12 20.60
CA LEU A 269 0.76 -0.31 20.00
C LEU A 269 -0.48 0.47 20.54
N PRO A 270 -0.41 1.81 20.75
CA PRO A 270 -1.53 2.56 21.31
C PRO A 270 -2.76 2.62 20.39
N GLY A 271 -2.57 2.79 19.08
CA GLY A 271 -3.66 2.93 18.12
C GLY A 271 -4.49 1.66 17.98
N ILE A 272 -3.85 0.49 17.90
CA ILE A 272 -4.58 -0.79 17.84
C ILE A 272 -5.24 -1.14 19.18
N SER A 273 -4.69 -0.69 20.31
CA SER A 273 -5.30 -0.92 21.62
C SER A 273 -6.66 -0.21 21.71
N GLU A 274 -6.70 1.05 21.26
CA GLU A 274 -7.93 1.83 21.14
C GLU A 274 -8.89 1.21 20.12
N THR A 275 -8.38 0.82 18.95
CA THR A 275 -9.19 0.21 17.88
C THR A 275 -9.82 -1.12 18.34
N ALA A 276 -9.07 -1.98 19.02
CA ALA A 276 -9.58 -3.24 19.55
C ALA A 276 -10.69 -3.01 20.58
N MET A 277 -10.51 -2.05 21.49
CA MET A 277 -11.55 -1.68 22.46
C MET A 277 -12.82 -1.18 21.76
N ILE A 278 -12.69 -0.25 20.80
CA ILE A 278 -13.84 0.36 20.11
C ILE A 278 -14.64 -0.69 19.32
N PHE A 279 -13.97 -1.54 18.54
CA PHE A 279 -14.66 -2.42 17.59
C PHE A 279 -14.96 -3.81 18.14
N THR A 280 -14.33 -4.24 19.24
CA THR A 280 -14.53 -5.58 19.80
C THR A 280 -14.86 -5.59 21.29
N GLY A 281 -14.74 -4.45 21.98
CA GLY A 281 -14.88 -4.36 23.44
C GLY A 281 -13.75 -5.02 24.23
N ARG A 282 -12.65 -5.44 23.58
CA ARG A 282 -11.57 -6.19 24.22
C ARG A 282 -10.41 -5.32 24.65
N ASP A 283 -10.02 -5.49 25.91
CA ASP A 283 -8.78 -4.95 26.47
C ASP A 283 -7.61 -5.88 26.08
N VAL A 284 -6.74 -5.40 25.19
CA VAL A 284 -5.60 -6.16 24.66
C VAL A 284 -4.58 -6.58 25.73
N THR A 285 -4.62 -5.97 26.92
CA THR A 285 -3.77 -6.34 28.06
C THR A 285 -4.33 -7.53 28.86
N LYS A 286 -5.55 -7.97 28.57
CA LYS A 286 -6.24 -9.04 29.31
C LYS A 286 -6.74 -10.16 28.41
N GLU A 287 -7.19 -9.83 27.21
CA GLU A 287 -7.89 -10.76 26.32
C GLU A 287 -7.33 -10.71 24.89
N PRO A 288 -7.36 -11.83 24.15
CA PRO A 288 -6.95 -11.82 22.75
C PRO A 288 -7.98 -11.12 21.85
N VAL A 289 -7.54 -10.56 20.73
CA VAL A 289 -8.42 -9.87 19.76
C VAL A 289 -8.90 -10.86 18.69
N PRO A 290 -10.21 -10.90 18.36
CA PRO A 290 -10.72 -11.74 17.28
C PRO A 290 -10.35 -11.15 15.92
N ILE A 291 -9.73 -11.97 15.07
CA ILE A 291 -9.17 -11.56 13.78
C ILE A 291 -9.43 -12.59 12.67
N ILE A 292 -9.42 -12.13 11.43
CA ILE A 292 -9.57 -12.96 10.23
C ILE A 292 -8.73 -12.37 9.09
N PRO A 293 -8.24 -13.18 8.12
CA PRO A 293 -7.63 -12.65 6.92
C PRO A 293 -8.60 -11.73 6.16
N THR A 294 -8.16 -10.53 5.81
CA THR A 294 -9.00 -9.49 5.20
C THR A 294 -8.27 -8.84 4.03
N VAL A 295 -8.97 -8.56 2.93
CA VAL A 295 -8.38 -7.87 1.76
C VAL A 295 -7.79 -6.53 2.18
N HIS A 296 -6.57 -6.25 1.75
CA HIS A 296 -5.79 -5.17 2.32
C HIS A 296 -5.05 -4.31 1.30
N TYR A 297 -4.44 -4.94 0.30
CA TYR A 297 -3.55 -4.24 -0.63
C TYR A 297 -3.56 -4.91 -2.00
N SER A 298 -3.42 -4.09 -3.04
CA SER A 298 -3.39 -4.51 -4.44
C SER A 298 -1.94 -4.55 -4.93
N MET A 299 -1.39 -5.73 -5.27
CA MET A 299 -0.04 -5.79 -5.84
C MET A 299 -0.03 -5.37 -7.31
N GLY A 300 -1.06 -5.79 -8.04
CA GLY A 300 -1.26 -5.39 -9.43
C GLY A 300 -1.72 -3.95 -9.56
N GLY A 301 -1.50 -3.39 -10.74
CA GLY A 301 -1.83 -2.00 -11.05
C GLY A 301 -1.36 -1.59 -12.44
N ILE A 302 -1.01 -0.31 -12.58
CA ILE A 302 -0.55 0.29 -13.83
C ILE A 302 0.93 -0.07 -14.03
N PRO A 303 1.31 -0.83 -15.07
CA PRO A 303 2.68 -1.27 -15.27
C PRO A 303 3.62 -0.08 -15.50
N THR A 304 4.75 -0.05 -14.80
CA THR A 304 5.77 1.00 -14.96
C THR A 304 7.17 0.41 -14.99
N ASN A 305 8.12 1.15 -15.56
CA ASN A 305 9.54 0.86 -15.34
C ASN A 305 9.99 1.34 -13.95
N TYR A 306 11.21 1.03 -13.53
CA TYR A 306 11.76 1.51 -12.24
C TYR A 306 11.85 3.05 -12.12
N LYS A 307 11.71 3.77 -13.24
CA LYS A 307 11.64 5.25 -13.31
C LYS A 307 10.20 5.79 -13.31
N THR A 308 9.23 4.93 -13.05
CA THR A 308 7.78 5.21 -12.91
C THR A 308 7.04 5.61 -14.18
N GLU A 309 7.68 5.51 -15.34
CA GLU A 309 7.01 5.74 -16.63
C GLU A 309 6.07 4.58 -16.95
N VAL A 310 4.82 4.88 -17.34
CA VAL A 310 3.85 3.84 -17.70
C VAL A 310 4.32 3.09 -18.94
N LEU A 311 4.20 1.76 -18.90
CA LEU A 311 4.61 0.87 -19.96
C LEU A 311 3.42 0.40 -20.80
N LEU A 312 3.67 0.23 -22.10
CA LEU A 312 2.84 -0.50 -23.04
C LEU A 312 3.66 -1.66 -23.59
N HIS A 313 3.17 -2.88 -23.40
CA HIS A 313 3.78 -4.08 -23.97
C HIS A 313 3.16 -4.38 -25.33
N LYS A 314 3.94 -4.23 -26.42
CA LYS A 314 3.50 -4.49 -27.79
C LYS A 314 4.58 -5.20 -28.59
N GLY A 315 4.23 -6.36 -29.16
CA GLY A 315 5.16 -7.13 -30.00
C GLY A 315 6.36 -7.70 -29.25
N GLY A 316 6.19 -8.08 -27.98
CA GLY A 316 7.27 -8.65 -27.16
C GLY A 316 8.26 -7.62 -26.60
N LYS A 317 7.91 -6.33 -26.65
CA LYS A 317 8.78 -5.25 -26.18
C LYS A 317 7.98 -4.20 -25.41
N ASP A 318 8.60 -3.71 -24.34
CA ASP A 318 8.07 -2.59 -23.57
C ASP A 318 8.45 -1.25 -24.21
N THR A 319 7.47 -0.36 -24.25
CA THR A 319 7.61 1.03 -24.67
C THR A 319 6.94 1.94 -23.65
N THR A 320 7.44 3.16 -23.47
CA THR A 320 6.84 4.10 -22.53
C THR A 320 5.68 4.84 -23.18
N VAL A 321 4.64 5.13 -22.38
CA VAL A 321 3.55 6.01 -22.75
C VAL A 321 3.99 7.45 -22.49
N GLU A 322 4.09 8.26 -23.55
CA GLU A 322 4.65 9.61 -23.44
C GLU A 322 3.80 10.47 -22.49
N GLY A 323 4.44 11.14 -21.55
CA GLY A 323 3.77 12.06 -20.63
C GLY A 323 3.01 11.37 -19.48
N LEU A 324 3.05 10.04 -19.36
CA LEU A 324 2.28 9.32 -18.33
C LEU A 324 3.17 8.53 -17.36
N TYR A 325 2.90 8.71 -16.07
CA TYR A 325 3.58 8.06 -14.97
C TYR A 325 2.56 7.48 -13.98
N ALA A 326 2.96 6.47 -13.21
CA ALA A 326 2.16 5.97 -12.10
C ALA A 326 3.05 5.63 -10.90
N ILE A 327 2.56 5.88 -9.68
CA ILE A 327 3.30 5.63 -8.43
C ILE A 327 2.39 5.07 -7.34
N GLY A 328 3.00 4.48 -6.31
CA GLY A 328 2.29 3.93 -5.15
C GLY A 328 1.41 2.73 -5.51
N GLU A 329 0.37 2.48 -4.70
CA GLU A 329 -0.49 1.30 -4.86
C GLU A 329 -1.29 1.27 -6.18
N ALA A 330 -1.47 2.41 -6.86
CA ALA A 330 -2.06 2.40 -8.19
C ALA A 330 -1.13 1.78 -9.25
N SER A 331 0.18 1.77 -9.00
CA SER A 331 1.20 1.33 -9.95
C SER A 331 1.67 -0.09 -9.68
N CYS A 332 2.20 -0.69 -10.73
CA CYS A 332 2.92 -1.94 -10.72
C CYS A 332 4.28 -1.70 -11.39
N SER A 333 5.21 -1.06 -10.65
CA SER A 333 6.66 -1.14 -10.96
C SER A 333 7.23 -2.55 -10.72
N SER A 334 6.33 -3.44 -10.29
CA SER A 334 6.40 -4.73 -9.62
C SER A 334 7.48 -4.92 -8.55
N VAL A 335 7.68 -3.95 -7.64
CA VAL A 335 8.54 -4.21 -6.46
C VAL A 335 7.95 -5.23 -5.47
N HIS A 336 6.66 -5.56 -5.61
CA HIS A 336 5.94 -6.44 -4.71
C HIS A 336 5.60 -7.81 -5.32
N GLY A 337 5.65 -7.97 -6.65
CA GLY A 337 5.29 -9.21 -7.36
C GLY A 337 4.02 -9.85 -6.79
N ALA A 338 4.09 -11.15 -6.47
CA ALA A 338 2.93 -11.91 -6.01
C ALA A 338 2.55 -11.67 -4.54
N ASN A 339 3.46 -11.12 -3.73
CA ASN A 339 3.21 -10.87 -2.31
C ASN A 339 4.09 -9.74 -1.76
N ARG A 340 3.42 -8.69 -1.26
CA ARG A 340 4.10 -7.56 -0.63
C ARG A 340 4.59 -7.87 0.80
N LEU A 341 5.84 -7.53 1.10
CA LEU A 341 6.31 -7.45 2.50
C LEU A 341 5.68 -6.26 3.25
N GLY A 342 5.37 -6.48 4.52
CA GLY A 342 4.89 -5.40 5.38
C GLY A 342 5.90 -4.25 5.48
N ALA A 343 5.39 -3.03 5.68
CA ALA A 343 6.13 -1.76 5.63
C ALA A 343 6.71 -1.32 4.27
N ASN A 344 6.88 -2.21 3.28
CA ASN A 344 7.43 -1.82 1.97
C ASN A 344 6.52 -0.86 1.16
N SER A 345 5.21 -0.84 1.37
CA SER A 345 4.31 0.08 0.63
C SER A 345 4.54 1.56 0.99
N LEU A 346 4.78 1.88 2.26
CA LEU A 346 5.10 3.26 2.66
C LEU A 346 6.48 3.71 2.14
N LEU A 347 7.38 2.76 1.94
CA LEU A 347 8.68 3.01 1.32
C LEU A 347 8.53 3.25 -0.19
N ASP A 348 7.77 2.40 -0.88
CA ASP A 348 7.43 2.52 -2.30
C ASP A 348 6.91 3.93 -2.63
N ILE A 349 5.88 4.42 -1.92
CA ILE A 349 5.28 5.73 -2.21
C ILE A 349 6.30 6.88 -2.17
N VAL A 350 7.23 6.90 -1.20
CA VAL A 350 8.18 8.02 -1.06
C VAL A 350 9.36 7.88 -2.00
N VAL A 351 9.79 6.64 -2.30
CA VAL A 351 10.90 6.41 -3.23
C VAL A 351 10.45 6.66 -4.67
N PHE A 352 9.34 6.04 -5.09
CA PHE A 352 8.88 6.16 -6.47
C PHE A 352 8.18 7.49 -6.75
N GLY A 353 7.53 8.10 -5.75
CA GLY A 353 7.06 9.49 -5.86
C GLY A 353 8.19 10.46 -6.17
N ARG A 354 9.34 10.31 -5.48
CA ARG A 354 10.54 11.09 -5.77
C ARG A 354 11.19 10.72 -7.11
N ALA A 355 11.20 9.43 -7.46
CA ALA A 355 11.75 8.96 -8.74
C ALA A 355 10.98 9.55 -9.93
N ALA A 356 9.65 9.65 -9.85
CA ALA A 356 8.82 10.28 -10.87
C ALA A 356 9.22 11.74 -11.08
N ALA A 357 9.33 12.51 -9.99
CA ALA A 357 9.73 13.92 -10.06
C ALA A 357 11.13 14.10 -10.67
N ASN A 358 12.10 13.29 -10.25
CA ASN A 358 13.47 13.34 -10.81
C ASN A 358 13.49 12.97 -12.29
N THR A 359 12.75 11.94 -12.70
CA THR A 359 12.67 11.50 -14.10
C THR A 359 12.05 12.58 -14.99
N ILE A 360 11.00 13.26 -14.51
CA ILE A 360 10.41 14.40 -15.23
C ILE A 360 11.41 15.56 -15.34
N ALA A 361 12.13 15.87 -14.26
CA ALA A 361 13.14 16.94 -14.25
C ALA A 361 14.33 16.67 -15.19
N GLU A 362 14.65 15.42 -15.48
CA GLU A 362 15.65 15.03 -16.49
C GLU A 362 15.14 15.21 -17.94
N LYS A 363 13.83 15.11 -18.16
CA LYS A 363 13.22 15.06 -19.51
C LYS A 363 12.56 16.36 -19.95
N ALA A 364 12.21 17.23 -19.02
CA ALA A 364 11.49 18.48 -19.30
C ALA A 364 11.96 19.61 -18.39
N LYS A 365 11.70 20.84 -18.83
CA LYS A 365 11.94 22.05 -18.06
C LYS A 365 10.61 22.76 -17.75
N PRO A 366 10.52 23.46 -16.60
CA PRO A 366 9.39 24.35 -16.35
C PRO A 366 9.19 25.34 -17.50
N GLY A 367 7.95 25.49 -17.97
CA GLY A 367 7.61 26.35 -19.11
C GLY A 367 7.63 25.65 -20.48
N ASP A 368 8.08 24.39 -20.56
CA ASP A 368 7.91 23.61 -21.79
C ASP A 368 6.42 23.49 -22.16
N SER A 369 6.10 23.66 -23.44
CA SER A 369 4.72 23.56 -23.92
C SER A 369 4.13 22.17 -23.68
N ALA A 370 2.91 22.12 -23.12
CA ALA A 370 2.08 20.92 -23.03
C ALA A 370 1.31 20.63 -24.33
N GLY A 371 1.52 21.45 -25.37
CA GLY A 371 0.71 21.47 -26.58
C GLY A 371 -0.59 22.25 -26.38
N GLU A 372 -1.56 22.03 -27.26
CA GLU A 372 -2.91 22.59 -27.16
C GLU A 372 -3.92 21.47 -27.08
N LEU A 373 -5.05 21.69 -26.40
CA LEU A 373 -6.19 20.78 -26.44
C LEU A 373 -7.08 21.13 -27.62
N SER A 374 -7.57 20.11 -28.33
CA SER A 374 -8.64 20.30 -29.31
C SER A 374 -9.97 20.63 -28.61
N SER A 375 -10.95 21.12 -29.37
CA SER A 375 -12.31 21.35 -28.83
C SER A 375 -13.02 20.07 -28.42
N THR A 376 -12.60 18.91 -28.96
CA THR A 376 -13.19 17.59 -28.67
C THR A 376 -12.38 16.78 -27.65
N ASP A 377 -11.20 17.25 -27.25
CA ASP A 377 -10.39 16.58 -26.21
C ASP A 377 -11.17 16.55 -24.89
N GLY A 378 -11.45 15.34 -24.41
CA GLY A 378 -12.22 15.09 -23.19
C GLY A 378 -13.71 14.76 -23.42
N GLU A 379 -14.22 14.85 -24.66
CA GLU A 379 -15.64 14.58 -24.97
C GLU A 379 -16.07 13.16 -24.56
N ALA A 380 -15.22 12.15 -24.78
CA ALA A 380 -15.49 10.78 -24.37
C ALA A 380 -15.73 10.64 -22.86
N ALA A 381 -15.00 11.41 -22.03
CA ALA A 381 -15.18 11.42 -20.58
C ALA A 381 -16.56 11.96 -20.19
N VAL A 382 -17.01 13.01 -20.89
CA VAL A 382 -18.35 13.60 -20.69
C VAL A 382 -19.43 12.60 -21.10
N CYS A 383 -19.29 11.95 -22.26
CA CYS A 383 -20.22 10.91 -22.70
C CYS A 383 -20.29 9.73 -21.71
N ASN A 384 -19.15 9.31 -21.15
CA ASN A 384 -19.10 8.25 -20.14
C ASN A 384 -19.82 8.67 -18.84
N LEU A 385 -19.56 9.89 -18.35
CA LEU A 385 -20.23 10.42 -17.17
C LEU A 385 -21.76 10.47 -17.37
N ASP A 386 -22.21 11.00 -18.51
CA ASP A 386 -23.63 11.12 -18.85
C ASP A 386 -24.30 9.75 -18.89
N LYS A 387 -23.66 8.79 -19.57
CA LYS A 387 -24.12 7.39 -19.64
C LYS A 387 -24.28 6.75 -18.26
N VAL A 388 -23.31 6.94 -17.36
CA VAL A 388 -23.37 6.36 -16.01
C VAL A 388 -24.43 7.07 -15.16
N ARG A 389 -24.49 8.40 -15.21
CA ARG A 389 -25.42 9.22 -14.42
C ARG A 389 -26.88 8.90 -14.72
N TYR A 390 -27.22 8.66 -15.98
CA TYR A 390 -28.58 8.35 -16.42
C TYR A 390 -28.83 6.87 -16.66
N CYS A 391 -27.92 5.99 -16.22
CA CYS A 391 -28.14 4.55 -16.34
C CYS A 391 -29.31 4.12 -15.44
N ASN A 392 -30.22 3.31 -15.98
CA ASN A 392 -31.36 2.75 -15.25
C ASN A 392 -31.26 1.22 -15.19
N GLY A 393 -30.07 0.74 -14.84
CA GLY A 393 -29.77 -0.69 -14.74
C GLY A 393 -30.44 -1.36 -13.54
N LYS A 394 -30.49 -2.70 -13.54
CA LYS A 394 -31.11 -3.48 -12.46
C LYS A 394 -30.24 -3.59 -11.20
N THR A 395 -28.95 -3.24 -11.29
CA THR A 395 -28.00 -3.33 -10.19
C THR A 395 -27.84 -1.94 -9.56
N PRO A 396 -28.25 -1.72 -8.30
CA PRO A 396 -28.04 -0.45 -7.61
C PRO A 396 -26.55 -0.24 -7.31
N THR A 397 -26.11 1.01 -7.29
CA THR A 397 -24.73 1.42 -6.96
C THR A 397 -24.42 1.36 -5.47
N ALA A 398 -25.44 1.29 -4.61
CA ALA A 398 -25.34 1.05 -3.18
C ALA A 398 -26.34 -0.06 -2.81
N ALA A 399 -25.85 -1.22 -2.38
CA ALA A 399 -26.65 -2.35 -1.91
C ALA A 399 -26.32 -2.64 -0.45
#